data_AF-A0A7C1AW44-F1
#
_entry.id   AF-A0A7C1AW44-F1
#
_cell.length_a   1.000
_cell.length_b   1.000
_cell.length_c   1.000
_cell.angle_alpha   90.00
_cell.angle_beta   90.00
_cell.angle_gamma   90.00
#
_symmetry.space_group_name_H-M   'P 1'
#
loop_
_entity.id
_entity.type
_entity.pdbx_description
1 polymer ?
#
loop_
_entity_poly.entity_id
_entity_poly.type
_entity_poly.pdbx_seq_one_letter_code
_entity_poly.pdbx_strand_id
1 'polypeptide(L)'
;MVLIRRWMAMVVALVLVAAACSGSTLTASEYFDQINALTEELDQAMDDLGATYEADLNTSIDTLRIDRDMSDPSELAGFMSDLTDVAIAKTVVWLDGTEAPLRAFLASLEEMNPPEDVQLAHNSMVTATQNALAVLPDTTAQVRTVGTAVDLAVVVENSPFAEATGELQNACLALQTVATDKTIDVQIDCGMGSS
;
A
#
# COMPACT_ATOMS: atom_id res chain seq x y z
N MET A 1 7.14 -46.13 -18.67
CA MET A 1 7.78 -46.91 -17.59
C MET A 1 9.24 -46.55 -17.56
N VAL A 2 9.73 -46.07 -16.40
CA VAL A 2 11.11 -46.30 -15.90
C VAL A 2 12.24 -45.60 -16.70
N LEU A 3 13.15 -44.81 -16.16
CA LEU A 3 13.48 -44.26 -14.84
C LEU A 3 14.43 -43.08 -15.19
N ILE A 4 14.33 -41.93 -14.52
CA ILE A 4 15.28 -41.49 -13.48
C ILE A 4 16.74 -41.46 -13.96
N ARG A 5 17.38 -40.29 -13.80
CA ARG A 5 18.66 -40.07 -13.09
C ARG A 5 19.50 -39.02 -13.80
N ARG A 6 19.64 -37.84 -13.17
CA ARG A 6 20.86 -36.99 -13.09
C ARG A 6 20.50 -35.52 -12.91
N TRP A 7 20.16 -35.14 -11.69
CA TRP A 7 20.49 -33.82 -11.15
C TRP A 7 20.77 -34.05 -9.66
N MET A 8 22.06 -34.27 -9.38
CA MET A 8 22.86 -33.36 -8.55
C MET A 8 22.29 -33.22 -7.14
N ALA A 9 22.91 -33.99 -6.25
CA ALA A 9 22.87 -33.78 -4.82
C ALA A 9 23.31 -32.34 -4.52
N MET A 10 22.38 -31.52 -4.03
CA MET A 10 22.72 -30.33 -3.27
C MET A 10 22.37 -30.63 -1.82
N VAL A 11 23.41 -30.92 -1.05
CA VAL A 11 23.37 -31.03 0.40
C VAL A 11 23.03 -29.63 0.92
N VAL A 12 21.75 -29.40 1.23
CA VAL A 12 21.34 -28.23 2.01
C VAL A 12 21.59 -28.61 3.46
N ALA A 13 22.70 -28.11 4.01
CA ALA A 13 22.95 -28.12 5.43
C ALA A 13 21.88 -27.26 6.11
N LEU A 14 20.91 -27.92 6.73
CA LEU A 14 19.87 -27.30 7.55
C LEU A 14 20.54 -26.83 8.85
N VAL A 15 21.02 -25.59 8.87
CA VAL A 15 21.39 -24.91 10.11
C VAL A 15 20.10 -24.36 10.71
N LEU A 16 19.48 -25.17 11.56
CA LEU A 16 18.42 -24.75 12.48
C LEU A 16 19.04 -23.83 13.54
N VAL A 17 19.04 -22.52 13.31
CA VAL A 17 19.13 -21.56 14.42
C VAL A 17 17.73 -21.35 14.95
N ALA A 18 17.38 -22.13 15.96
CA ALA A 18 16.35 -21.77 16.91
C ALA A 18 16.90 -20.62 17.77
N ALA A 19 16.75 -19.38 17.33
CA ALA A 19 16.90 -18.21 18.18
C ALA A 19 15.56 -17.99 18.89
N ALA A 20 15.51 -18.48 20.11
CA ALA A 20 14.48 -18.09 21.07
C ALA A 20 14.46 -16.56 21.21
N CYS A 21 13.26 -15.99 21.25
CA CYS A 21 13.00 -14.60 21.58
C CYS A 21 13.72 -14.21 22.89
N SER A 22 14.80 -13.45 22.76
CA SER A 22 15.30 -12.55 23.79
C SER A 22 15.52 -11.21 23.10
N GLY A 23 14.65 -10.24 23.41
CA GLY A 23 14.65 -8.90 22.84
C GLY A 23 15.95 -8.15 23.12
N SER A 24 16.96 -8.38 22.30
CA SER A 24 18.05 -7.44 22.11
C SER A 24 17.55 -6.38 21.15
N THR A 25 17.59 -5.12 21.58
CA THR A 25 17.39 -3.96 20.72
C THR A 25 18.19 -4.11 19.43
N LEU A 26 17.55 -3.87 18.28
CA LEU A 26 18.25 -3.90 17.00
C LEU A 26 19.37 -2.86 17.01
N THR A 27 20.45 -3.10 16.28
CA THR A 27 21.34 -1.98 15.93
C THR A 27 20.62 -1.02 14.99
N ALA A 28 21.09 0.22 14.90
CA ALA A 28 20.47 1.20 13.99
C ALA A 28 20.50 0.73 12.53
N SER A 29 21.58 0.09 12.08
CA SER A 29 21.66 -0.46 10.72
C SER A 29 20.62 -1.56 10.51
N GLU A 30 20.56 -2.56 11.40
CA GLU A 30 19.60 -3.66 11.28
C GLU A 30 18.15 -3.18 11.34
N TYR A 31 17.87 -2.14 12.15
CA TYR A 31 16.55 -1.51 12.20
C TYR A 31 16.19 -0.88 10.85
N PHE A 32 17.07 -0.08 10.27
CA PHE A 32 16.78 0.61 9.01
C PHE A 32 16.75 -0.34 7.81
N ASP A 33 17.56 -1.39 7.80
CA ASP A 33 17.49 -2.45 6.79
C ASP A 33 16.11 -3.14 6.84
N GLN A 34 15.58 -3.40 8.05
CA GLN A 34 14.24 -3.97 8.21
C GLN A 34 13.15 -3.00 7.79
N ILE A 35 13.24 -1.71 8.18
CA ILE A 35 12.26 -0.70 7.74
C ILE A 35 12.24 -0.61 6.21
N ASN A 36 13.40 -0.58 5.57
CA ASN A 36 13.49 -0.52 4.11
C ASN A 36 12.77 -1.70 3.44
N ALA A 37 13.03 -2.92 3.93
CA ALA A 37 12.34 -4.11 3.42
C ALA A 37 10.82 -4.04 3.62
N LEU A 38 10.36 -3.56 4.79
CA LEU A 38 8.92 -3.42 5.07
C LEU A 38 8.26 -2.35 4.19
N THR A 39 8.95 -1.23 3.92
CA THR A 39 8.42 -0.21 3.02
C THR A 39 8.39 -0.68 1.57
N GLU A 40 9.39 -1.43 1.11
CA GLU A 40 9.39 -2.06 -0.21
C GLU A 40 8.24 -3.09 -0.36
N GLU A 41 7.97 -3.89 0.68
CA GLU A 41 6.85 -4.84 0.69
C GLU A 41 5.49 -4.13 0.65
N LEU A 42 5.33 -3.04 1.41
CA LEU A 42 4.12 -2.23 1.38
C LEU A 42 3.93 -1.58 0.00
N ASP A 43 4.98 -0.98 -0.55
CA ASP A 43 4.93 -0.30 -1.84
C ASP A 43 4.57 -1.28 -2.97
N GLN A 44 5.22 -2.44 -3.02
CA GLN A 44 4.88 -3.49 -3.98
C GLN A 44 3.42 -3.94 -3.86
N ALA A 45 2.89 -4.07 -2.64
CA ALA A 45 1.50 -4.44 -2.43
C ALA A 45 0.51 -3.35 -2.91
N MET A 46 0.88 -2.08 -2.73
CA MET A 46 0.10 -0.94 -3.21
C MET A 46 0.15 -0.81 -4.74
N ASP A 47 1.31 -1.06 -5.36
CA ASP A 47 1.51 -1.11 -6.80
C ASP A 47 0.69 -2.24 -7.45
N ASP A 48 0.70 -3.44 -6.87
CA ASP A 48 -0.09 -4.58 -7.35
C ASP A 48 -1.59 -4.27 -7.28
N LEU A 49 -2.03 -3.58 -6.22
CA LEU A 49 -3.41 -3.12 -6.05
C LEU A 49 -3.77 -2.04 -7.09
N GLY A 50 -2.87 -1.08 -7.35
CA GLY A 50 -3.02 -0.04 -8.37
C GLY A 50 -3.12 -0.62 -9.77
N ALA A 51 -2.23 -1.55 -10.13
CA ALA A 51 -2.25 -2.25 -11.41
C ALA A 51 -3.54 -3.05 -11.60
N THR A 52 -4.04 -3.68 -10.54
CA THR A 52 -5.34 -4.39 -10.56
C THR A 52 -6.48 -3.42 -10.79
N TYR A 53 -6.50 -2.28 -10.09
CA TYR A 53 -7.51 -1.23 -10.27
C TYR A 53 -7.52 -0.70 -11.70
N GLU A 54 -6.35 -0.37 -12.27
CA GLU A 54 -6.23 0.14 -13.64
C GLU A 54 -6.75 -0.88 -14.67
N ALA A 55 -6.33 -2.14 -14.56
CA ALA A 55 -6.76 -3.21 -15.45
C ALA A 55 -8.29 -3.43 -15.40
N ASP A 56 -8.86 -3.40 -14.19
CA ASP A 56 -10.28 -3.57 -13.96
C ASP A 56 -11.11 -2.39 -14.50
N LEU A 57 -10.61 -1.16 -14.33
CA LEU A 57 -11.26 0.05 -14.83
C LEU A 57 -11.25 0.07 -16.36
N ASN A 58 -10.12 -0.22 -16.99
CA ASN A 58 -9.98 -0.32 -18.44
C ASN A 58 -10.90 -1.39 -19.02
N THR A 59 -10.95 -2.58 -18.41
CA THR A 59 -11.87 -3.66 -18.82
C THR A 59 -13.33 -3.22 -18.72
N SER A 60 -13.68 -2.49 -17.67
CA SER A 60 -15.03 -1.97 -17.46
C SER A 60 -15.40 -0.90 -18.51
N ILE A 61 -14.47 0.00 -18.84
CA ILE A 61 -14.64 1.01 -19.90
C ILE A 61 -14.87 0.35 -21.25
N ASP A 62 -14.05 -0.63 -21.62
CA ASP A 62 -14.19 -1.35 -22.88
C ASP A 62 -15.53 -2.06 -22.96
N THR A 63 -15.94 -2.72 -21.87
CA THR A 63 -17.24 -3.38 -21.78
C THR A 63 -18.40 -2.41 -21.93
N LEU A 64 -18.34 -1.24 -21.28
CA LEU A 64 -19.37 -0.21 -21.38
C LEU A 64 -19.52 0.37 -22.78
N ARG A 65 -18.43 0.40 -23.57
CA ARG A 65 -18.45 0.91 -24.96
C ARG A 65 -19.06 -0.07 -25.95
N ILE A 66 -19.12 -1.36 -25.63
CA ILE A 66 -19.64 -2.38 -26.56
C ILE A 66 -21.07 -2.02 -26.96
N ASP A 67 -21.33 -2.08 -28.26
CA ASP A 67 -22.63 -1.84 -28.89
C ASP A 67 -23.24 -0.45 -28.66
N ARG A 68 -22.44 0.55 -28.23
CA ARG A 68 -22.88 1.95 -28.14
C ARG A 68 -22.35 2.82 -29.29
N ASP A 69 -23.22 3.62 -29.87
CA ASP A 69 -22.89 4.71 -30.79
C ASP A 69 -22.51 5.98 -30.01
N MET A 70 -21.22 6.20 -29.82
CA MET A 70 -20.70 7.40 -29.13
C MET A 70 -20.93 8.71 -29.90
N SER A 71 -21.43 8.66 -31.13
CA SER A 71 -21.87 9.85 -31.86
C SER A 71 -23.32 10.25 -31.53
N ASP A 72 -24.12 9.33 -30.96
CA ASP A 72 -25.44 9.64 -30.42
C ASP A 72 -25.30 10.31 -29.04
N PRO A 73 -25.80 11.56 -28.86
CA PRO A 73 -25.69 12.27 -27.59
C PRO A 73 -26.35 11.58 -26.40
N SER A 74 -27.41 10.80 -26.63
CA SER A 74 -28.12 10.08 -25.57
C SER A 74 -27.35 8.86 -25.10
N GLU A 75 -26.73 8.11 -26.02
CA GLU A 75 -25.87 6.98 -25.69
C GLU A 75 -24.56 7.43 -25.04
N LEU A 76 -24.00 8.55 -25.49
CA LEU A 76 -22.85 9.19 -24.85
C LEU A 76 -23.16 9.61 -23.41
N ALA A 77 -24.32 10.25 -23.18
CA ALA A 77 -24.74 10.64 -21.83
C ALA A 77 -24.92 9.42 -20.90
N GLY A 78 -25.52 8.34 -21.42
CA GLY A 78 -25.63 7.06 -20.71
C GLY A 78 -24.26 6.47 -20.38
N PHE A 79 -23.32 6.50 -21.33
CA PHE A 79 -21.95 6.04 -21.11
C PHE A 79 -21.25 6.80 -19.99
N MET A 80 -21.35 8.13 -19.97
CA MET A 80 -20.73 8.94 -18.90
C MET A 80 -21.34 8.66 -17.52
N SER A 81 -22.65 8.41 -17.46
CA SER A 81 -23.34 8.01 -16.22
C SER A 81 -22.82 6.66 -15.73
N ASP A 82 -22.83 5.64 -16.59
CA ASP A 82 -22.39 4.29 -16.20
C ASP A 82 -20.90 4.25 -15.85
N LEU A 83 -20.07 5.04 -16.56
CA LEU A 83 -18.65 5.19 -16.24
C LEU A 83 -18.44 5.80 -14.86
N THR A 84 -19.30 6.75 -14.46
CA THR A 84 -19.25 7.34 -13.11
C THR A 84 -19.54 6.27 -12.06
N ASP A 85 -20.57 5.46 -12.26
CA ASP A 85 -20.92 4.36 -11.34
C ASP A 85 -19.78 3.33 -11.24
N VAL A 86 -19.16 2.97 -12.37
CA VAL A 86 -17.98 2.10 -12.42
C VAL A 86 -16.81 2.72 -11.67
N ALA A 87 -16.49 3.99 -11.90
CA ALA A 87 -15.39 4.67 -11.22
C ALA A 87 -15.57 4.66 -9.70
N ILE A 88 -16.78 4.98 -9.22
CA ILE A 88 -17.13 4.92 -7.79
C ILE A 88 -16.93 3.50 -7.25
N ALA A 89 -17.50 2.49 -7.92
CA ALA A 89 -17.42 1.10 -7.48
C ALA A 89 -15.98 0.60 -7.43
N LYS A 90 -15.15 0.93 -8.43
CA LYS A 90 -13.74 0.53 -8.47
C LYS A 90 -12.91 1.27 -7.42
N THR A 91 -13.17 2.55 -7.17
CA THR A 91 -12.47 3.29 -6.10
C THR A 91 -12.80 2.72 -4.73
N VAL A 92 -14.04 2.28 -4.50
CA VAL A 92 -14.41 1.56 -3.26
C VAL A 92 -13.62 0.27 -3.10
N VAL A 93 -13.49 -0.53 -4.16
CA VAL A 93 -12.69 -1.77 -4.14
C VAL A 93 -11.22 -1.48 -3.86
N TRP A 94 -10.65 -0.44 -4.46
CA TRP A 94 -9.28 -0.03 -4.19
C TRP A 94 -9.10 0.38 -2.73
N LEU A 95 -9.97 1.23 -2.18
CA LEU A 95 -9.92 1.63 -0.76
C LEU A 95 -10.07 0.43 0.19
N ASP A 96 -11.02 -0.48 -0.07
CA ASP A 96 -11.19 -1.71 0.73
C ASP A 96 -9.94 -2.61 0.61
N GLY A 97 -9.27 -2.63 -0.55
CA GLY A 97 -8.04 -3.38 -0.79
C GLY A 97 -6.81 -2.85 -0.04
N THR A 98 -6.76 -1.56 0.28
CA THR A 98 -5.66 -0.91 0.98
C THR A 98 -5.54 -1.31 2.46
N GLU A 99 -6.61 -1.80 3.07
CA GLU A 99 -6.62 -2.12 4.50
C GLU A 99 -5.63 -3.24 4.87
N ALA A 100 -5.61 -4.32 4.08
CA ALA A 100 -4.81 -5.50 4.40
C ALA A 100 -3.29 -5.25 4.34
N PRO A 101 -2.74 -4.61 3.29
CA PRO A 101 -1.33 -4.22 3.25
C PRO A 101 -0.93 -3.32 4.42
N LEU A 102 -1.72 -2.29 4.73
CA LEU A 102 -1.43 -1.37 5.85
C LEU A 102 -1.48 -2.08 7.21
N ARG A 103 -2.40 -3.03 7.41
CA ARG A 103 -2.44 -3.83 8.65
C ARG A 103 -1.23 -4.73 8.79
N ALA A 104 -0.79 -5.36 7.69
CA ALA A 104 0.40 -6.20 7.70
C ALA A 104 1.64 -5.37 8.04
N PHE A 105 1.80 -4.22 7.37
CA PHE A 105 2.88 -3.28 7.63
C PHE A 105 2.87 -2.78 9.10
N LEU A 106 1.71 -2.39 9.63
CA LEU A 106 1.58 -1.99 11.04
C LEU A 106 2.00 -3.10 12.00
N ALA A 107 1.52 -4.33 11.79
CA ALA A 107 1.87 -5.46 12.64
C ALA A 107 3.38 -5.71 12.64
N SER A 108 4.02 -5.64 11.47
CA SER A 108 5.48 -5.76 11.37
C SER A 108 6.21 -4.64 12.09
N LEU A 109 5.75 -3.38 11.98
CA LEU A 109 6.33 -2.27 12.75
C LEU A 109 6.23 -2.49 14.26
N GLU A 110 5.05 -2.88 14.75
CA GLU A 110 4.80 -3.08 16.18
C GLU A 110 5.64 -4.22 16.80
N GLU A 111 6.10 -5.17 15.99
CA GLU A 111 6.99 -6.25 16.41
C GLU A 111 8.48 -5.83 16.50
N MET A 112 8.84 -4.69 15.92
CA MET A 112 10.22 -4.20 15.93
C MET A 112 10.61 -3.63 17.30
N ASN A 113 11.89 -3.80 17.65
CA ASN A 113 12.50 -3.17 18.84
C ASN A 113 13.48 -2.09 18.39
N PRO A 114 13.03 -0.85 18.11
CA PRO A 114 13.90 0.22 17.63
C PRO A 114 14.95 0.62 18.68
N PRO A 115 16.13 1.11 18.25
CA PRO A 115 17.07 1.80 19.13
C PRO A 115 16.42 3.01 19.81
N GLU A 116 16.91 3.38 21.01
CA GLU A 116 16.37 4.50 21.81
C GLU A 116 16.31 5.82 21.02
N ASP A 117 17.32 6.08 20.19
CA ASP A 117 17.42 7.28 19.39
C ASP A 117 16.62 7.26 18.08
N VAL A 118 16.00 6.12 17.73
CA VAL A 118 15.05 5.98 16.61
C VAL A 118 13.60 5.84 17.10
N GLN A 119 13.40 5.49 18.37
CA GLN A 119 12.09 5.19 18.97
C GLN A 119 11.03 6.26 18.68
N LEU A 120 11.39 7.55 18.73
CA LEU A 120 10.44 8.63 18.47
C LEU A 120 9.90 8.58 17.03
N ALA A 121 10.79 8.48 16.04
CA ALA A 121 10.42 8.41 14.64
C ALA A 121 9.66 7.11 14.32
N HIS A 122 10.08 5.99 14.93
CA HIS A 122 9.36 4.71 14.83
C HIS A 122 7.92 4.84 15.33
N ASN A 123 7.72 5.39 16.53
CA ASN A 123 6.40 5.57 17.12
C ASN A 123 5.51 6.51 16.28
N SER A 124 6.10 7.53 15.63
CA SER A 124 5.39 8.36 14.67
C SER A 124 4.90 7.58 13.46
N MET A 125 5.71 6.66 12.91
CA MET A 125 5.30 5.80 11.79
C MET A 125 4.16 4.85 12.19
N VAL A 126 4.27 4.21 13.35
CA VAL A 126 3.20 3.36 13.91
C VAL A 126 1.91 4.17 14.07
N THR A 127 1.97 5.35 14.68
CA THR A 127 0.80 6.21 14.89
C THR A 127 0.18 6.66 13.58
N ALA A 128 0.98 7.09 12.60
CA ALA A 128 0.46 7.53 11.30
C ALA A 128 -0.21 6.37 10.54
N THR A 129 0.36 5.16 10.63
CA THR A 129 -0.24 3.96 10.02
C THR A 129 -1.59 3.62 10.68
N GLN A 130 -1.66 3.70 12.01
CA GLN A 130 -2.90 3.51 12.76
C GLN A 130 -3.97 4.55 12.39
N ASN A 131 -3.58 5.82 12.23
CA ASN A 131 -4.49 6.88 11.79
C ASN A 131 -5.04 6.61 10.39
N ALA A 132 -4.19 6.25 9.44
CA ALA A 132 -4.60 5.91 8.07
C ALA A 132 -5.60 4.75 8.05
N LEU A 133 -5.35 3.69 8.83
CA LEU A 133 -6.28 2.58 8.98
C LEU A 133 -7.61 2.98 9.63
N ALA A 134 -7.58 3.88 10.61
CA ALA A 134 -8.77 4.29 11.35
C ALA A 134 -9.77 5.07 10.49
N VAL A 135 -9.28 5.85 9.53
CA VAL A 135 -10.11 6.72 8.69
C VAL A 135 -10.55 6.09 7.36
N LEU A 136 -9.98 4.94 7.02
CA LEU A 136 -10.26 4.23 5.77
C LEU A 136 -11.76 3.84 5.64
N PRO A 137 -12.44 3.26 6.65
CA PRO A 137 -13.85 2.87 6.51
C PRO A 137 -14.80 4.05 6.26
N ASP A 138 -14.55 5.18 6.92
CA ASP A 138 -15.34 6.40 6.76
C ASP A 138 -15.10 7.04 5.40
N THR A 139 -13.87 6.99 4.89
CA THR A 139 -13.55 7.45 3.54
C THR A 139 -14.25 6.59 2.48
N THR A 140 -14.20 5.27 2.62
CA THR A 140 -14.92 4.37 1.72
C THR A 140 -16.43 4.60 1.77
N ALA A 141 -16.99 4.85 2.96
CA ALA A 141 -18.40 5.19 3.10
C ALA A 141 -18.76 6.50 2.37
N GLN A 142 -17.92 7.53 2.46
CA GLN A 142 -18.12 8.79 1.73
C GLN A 142 -18.08 8.59 0.21
N VAL A 143 -17.11 7.84 -0.30
CA VAL A 143 -17.01 7.51 -1.73
C VAL A 143 -18.29 6.81 -2.22
N ARG A 144 -18.88 5.90 -1.44
CA ARG A 144 -20.14 5.22 -1.81
C ARG A 144 -21.34 6.16 -1.97
N THR A 145 -21.26 7.39 -1.46
CA THR A 145 -22.37 8.37 -1.49
C THR A 145 -22.27 9.40 -2.61
N VAL A 146 -21.15 9.46 -3.32
CA VAL A 146 -20.97 10.43 -4.40
C VAL A 146 -21.84 10.03 -5.59
N GLY A 147 -22.34 11.04 -6.32
CA GLY A 147 -23.19 10.81 -7.50
C GLY A 147 -22.58 11.32 -8.80
N THR A 148 -21.39 11.93 -8.75
CA THR A 148 -20.73 12.49 -9.91
C THR A 148 -19.23 12.19 -9.89
N ALA A 149 -18.61 12.11 -11.06
CA ALA A 149 -17.16 11.92 -11.17
C ALA A 149 -16.36 13.09 -10.56
N VAL A 150 -16.91 14.31 -10.60
CA VAL A 150 -16.29 15.49 -9.99
C VAL A 150 -16.30 15.36 -8.47
N ASP A 151 -17.44 14.99 -7.89
CA ASP A 151 -17.55 14.79 -6.43
C ASP A 151 -16.67 13.63 -5.97
N LEU A 152 -16.55 12.57 -6.78
CA LEU A 152 -15.63 11.45 -6.49
C LEU A 152 -14.18 11.95 -6.34
N ALA A 153 -13.68 12.72 -7.31
CA ALA A 153 -12.32 13.25 -7.25
C ALA A 153 -12.12 14.15 -6.02
N VAL A 154 -13.07 15.04 -5.76
CA VAL A 154 -13.03 15.95 -4.60
C VAL A 154 -13.05 15.19 -3.28
N VAL A 155 -13.89 14.16 -3.15
CA VAL A 155 -13.99 13.34 -1.93
C VAL A 155 -12.71 12.56 -1.69
N VAL A 156 -12.11 11.96 -2.72
CA VAL A 156 -10.85 11.22 -2.57
C VAL A 156 -9.70 12.16 -2.19
N GLU A 157 -9.52 13.27 -2.92
CA GLU A 157 -8.43 14.23 -2.72
C GLU A 157 -8.48 14.89 -1.34
N ASN A 158 -9.68 15.22 -0.86
CA ASN A 158 -9.88 15.89 0.43
C ASN A 158 -10.32 14.93 1.54
N SER A 159 -10.15 13.62 1.33
CA SER A 159 -10.55 12.63 2.32
C SER A 159 -9.63 12.68 3.55
N PRO A 160 -10.15 12.29 4.73
CA PRO A 160 -9.30 12.03 5.90
C PRO A 160 -8.21 10.99 5.62
N PHE A 161 -8.45 10.05 4.69
CA PHE A 161 -7.43 9.08 4.27
C PHE A 161 -6.30 9.73 3.47
N ALA A 162 -6.59 10.66 2.56
CA ALA A 162 -5.56 11.43 1.86
C ALA A 162 -4.70 12.27 2.83
N GLU A 163 -5.32 12.87 3.84
CA GLU A 163 -4.58 13.57 4.91
C GLU A 163 -3.68 12.60 5.70
N ALA A 164 -4.23 11.47 6.15
CA ALA A 164 -3.51 10.48 6.94
C ALA A 164 -2.36 9.80 6.16
N THR A 165 -2.52 9.57 4.85
CA THR A 165 -1.42 9.08 4.00
C THR A 165 -0.30 10.12 3.85
N GLY A 166 -0.65 11.41 3.80
CA GLY A 166 0.33 12.50 3.92
C GLY A 166 1.08 12.51 5.26
N GLU A 167 0.38 12.26 6.38
CA GLU A 167 1.03 12.09 7.70
C GLU A 167 1.99 10.90 7.72
N LEU A 168 1.58 9.78 7.12
CA LEU A 168 2.40 8.57 7.02
C LEU A 168 3.66 8.81 6.19
N GLN A 169 3.55 9.54 5.08
CA GLN A 169 4.71 9.93 4.27
C GLN A 169 5.68 10.80 5.06
N ASN A 170 5.17 11.77 5.82
CA ASN A 170 6.00 12.61 6.68
C ASN A 170 6.70 11.81 7.79
N ALA A 171 6.03 10.81 8.37
CA ALA A 171 6.63 9.91 9.35
C ALA A 171 7.75 9.05 8.75
N CYS A 172 7.57 8.55 7.52
CA CYS A 172 8.62 7.85 6.78
C CYS A 172 9.82 8.77 6.50
N LEU A 173 9.60 10.00 6.06
CA LEU A 173 10.68 10.98 5.82
C LEU A 173 11.43 11.34 7.11
N ALA A 174 10.75 11.33 8.25
CA ALA A 174 11.40 11.50 9.55
C ALA A 174 12.35 10.32 9.86
N LEU A 175 11.95 9.09 9.56
CA LEU A 175 12.83 7.92 9.67
C LEU A 175 14.05 8.03 8.73
N GLN A 176 13.84 8.43 7.48
CA GLN A 176 14.92 8.66 6.52
C GLN A 176 15.92 9.72 7.00
N THR A 177 15.42 10.78 7.65
CA THR A 177 16.25 11.83 8.25
C THR A 177 17.14 11.26 9.36
N VAL A 178 16.58 10.43 10.25
CA VAL A 178 17.36 9.78 11.32
C VAL A 178 18.43 8.85 10.74
N ALA A 179 18.13 8.08 9.69
CA ALA A 179 19.11 7.24 9.02
C ALA A 179 20.27 8.07 8.42
N THR A 180 19.92 9.18 7.76
CA THR A 180 20.87 10.10 7.14
C THR A 180 21.80 10.75 8.18
N ASP A 181 21.25 11.24 9.30
CA ASP A 181 22.02 11.82 10.40
C ASP A 181 23.02 10.82 11.01
N LYS A 182 22.69 9.53 10.93
CA LYS A 182 23.52 8.42 11.40
C LYS A 182 24.49 7.89 10.34
N THR A 183 24.54 8.49 9.16
CA THR A 183 25.34 8.04 8.00
C THR A 183 25.05 6.59 7.59
N ILE A 184 23.79 6.16 7.76
CA ILE A 184 23.31 4.85 7.32
C ILE A 184 22.85 5.00 5.88
N ASP A 185 23.48 4.24 4.98
CA ASP A 185 23.20 4.28 3.53
C ASP A 185 21.98 3.42 3.20
N VAL A 186 20.80 3.97 3.48
CA VAL A 186 19.50 3.40 3.18
C VAL A 186 18.64 4.46 2.50
N GLN A 187 17.85 4.05 1.51
CA GLN A 187 16.85 4.89 0.86
C GLN A 187 15.49 4.27 1.10
N ILE A 188 14.88 4.61 2.24
CA ILE A 188 13.54 4.16 2.60
C ILE A 188 12.57 4.72 1.57
N ASP A 189 11.78 3.84 0.96
CA ASP A 189 10.75 4.26 0.03
C ASP A 189 9.59 4.91 0.80
N CYS A 190 9.53 6.23 0.75
CA CYS A 190 8.46 7.03 1.33
C CYS A 190 7.42 7.45 0.29
N GLY A 191 7.54 6.97 -0.95
CA GLY A 191 6.67 7.27 -2.08
C GLY A 191 5.51 6.30 -2.20
N MET A 192 4.79 6.06 -1.10
CA MET A 192 3.68 5.08 -0.99
C MET A 192 2.62 5.22 -2.11
N GLY A 193 2.86 4.59 -3.25
CA GLY A 193 2.01 4.65 -4.44
C GLY A 193 2.08 5.92 -5.28
N SER A 194 3.20 6.66 -5.32
CA SER A 194 3.37 7.76 -6.29
C SER A 194 3.80 7.25 -7.67
N SER A 195 2.83 6.75 -8.44
CA SER A 195 2.91 6.63 -9.91
C SER A 195 1.91 7.57 -10.58
#